data_AF-A0A1Y2IAE2-F1
#
_entry.id   AF-A0A1Y2IAE2-F1
#
_cell.length_a   1.000
_cell.length_b   1.000
_cell.length_c   1.000
_cell.angle_alpha   90.00
_cell.angle_beta   90.00
_cell.angle_gamma   90.00
#
_symmetry.space_group_name_H-M   'P 1'
#
loop_
_entity.id
_entity.type
_entity.pdbx_description
1 polymer ?
#
loop_
_entity_poly.entity_id
_entity_poly.type
_entity_poly.pdbx_seq_one_letter_code
_entity_poly.pdbx_strand_id
1 'polypeptide(L)'
;LNTEQARAFRLVAEHSLKEKPDPLRMFLGGVGGTGKSRVIKALTSFFAARNQSRRLRLAAYTGVAARNIGGTTLHTALSFEK
;
A
#
# COMPACT_ATOMS: atom_id res chain seq x y z
N LEU A 1 14.15 5.66 0.52
CA LEU A 1 13.36 5.58 -0.73
C LEU A 1 14.13 6.37 -1.77
N ASN A 2 14.20 5.93 -3.03
CA ASN A 2 14.72 6.81 -4.09
C ASN A 2 13.71 7.93 -4.42
N THR A 3 14.06 8.86 -5.31
CA THR A 3 13.23 10.04 -5.63
C THR A 3 11.80 9.69 -6.01
N GLU A 4 11.62 8.74 -6.93
CA GLU A 4 10.29 8.33 -7.40
C GLU A 4 9.49 7.56 -6.35
N GLN A 5 10.14 6.66 -5.61
CA GLN A 5 9.52 5.96 -4.48
C GLN A 5 9.10 6.94 -3.36
N ALA A 6 9.92 7.96 -3.09
CA ALA A 6 9.64 9.00 -2.10
C ALA A 6 8.48 9.89 -2.55
N ARG A 7 8.39 10.20 -3.85
CA ARG A 7 7.26 10.92 -4.44
C ARG A 7 5.96 10.14 -4.27
N ALA A 8 5.96 8.85 -4.65
CA ALA A 8 4.80 7.98 -4.48
C ALA A 8 4.37 7.87 -3.01
N PHE A 9 5.32 7.70 -2.09
CA PHE A 9 5.06 7.69 -0.66
C PHE A 9 4.41 8.99 -0.18
N ARG A 10 4.98 10.16 -0.55
CA ARG A 10 4.47 11.48 -0.13
C ARG A 10 3.04 11.71 -0.59
N LEU A 11 2.71 11.39 -1.84
CA LEU A 11 1.35 11.53 -2.37
C LEU A 11 0.32 10.79 -1.52
N VAL A 12 0.60 9.52 -1.17
CA VAL A 12 -0.32 8.71 -0.36
C VAL A 12 -0.35 9.20 1.10
N ALA A 13 0.81 9.51 1.68
CA ALA A 13 0.92 9.99 3.05
C ALA A 13 0.17 11.31 3.25
N GLU A 14 0.42 12.31 2.42
CA GLU A 14 -0.26 13.61 2.46
C GLU A 14 -1.77 13.47 2.22
N HIS A 15 -2.17 12.64 1.24
CA HIS A 15 -3.59 12.37 1.00
C HIS A 15 -4.30 11.79 2.23
N SER A 16 -3.63 10.90 2.98
CA SER A 16 -4.20 10.27 4.18
C SER A 16 -4.47 11.21 5.36
N LEU A 17 -3.92 12.44 5.29
CA LEU A 17 -4.05 13.49 6.31
C LEU A 17 -5.17 14.49 6.00
N LYS A 18 -5.72 14.48 4.78
CA LYS A 18 -6.79 15.40 4.40
C LYS A 18 -8.12 14.98 5.04
N GLU A 19 -8.93 15.96 5.42
CA GLU A 19 -10.30 15.74 5.85
C GLU A 19 -11.22 15.56 4.63
N LYS A 20 -11.81 14.38 4.48
CA LYS A 20 -12.77 14.02 3.41
C LYS A 20 -12.32 14.35 1.97
N PRO A 21 -11.11 13.95 1.51
CA PRO A 21 -10.72 14.14 0.12
C PRO A 21 -11.46 13.15 -0.81
N ASP A 22 -11.54 13.49 -2.10
CA ASP A 22 -11.94 12.51 -3.13
C ASP A 22 -10.98 11.31 -3.13
N PRO A 23 -11.45 10.06 -3.32
CA PRO A 23 -10.59 8.88 -3.23
C PRO A 23 -9.36 8.93 -4.16
N LEU A 24 -8.15 8.81 -3.59
CA LEU A 24 -6.93 8.67 -4.38
C LEU A 24 -6.87 7.31 -5.08
N ARG A 25 -7.03 7.30 -6.40
CA ARG A 25 -6.81 6.13 -7.25
C ARG A 25 -5.45 6.23 -7.91
N MET A 26 -4.48 5.48 -7.39
CA MET A 26 -3.09 5.55 -7.83
C MET A 26 -2.62 4.22 -8.41
N PHE A 27 -2.02 4.25 -9.60
CA PHE A 27 -1.27 3.14 -10.17
C PHE A 27 0.24 3.45 -10.14
N LEU A 28 1.01 2.61 -9.44
CA LEU A 28 2.47 2.72 -9.39
C LEU A 28 3.11 1.68 -10.32
N GLY A 29 3.39 2.08 -11.55
CA GLY A 29 4.02 1.24 -12.56
C GLY A 29 5.54 1.08 -12.43
N GLY A 30 6.13 0.38 -13.39
CA GLY A 30 7.59 0.20 -13.52
C GLY A 30 8.00 -1.27 -13.64
N VAL A 31 9.18 -1.50 -14.19
CA VAL A 31 9.75 -2.85 -14.43
C VAL A 31 9.87 -3.65 -13.12
N GLY A 32 9.91 -4.98 -13.20
CA GLY A 32 10.26 -5.83 -12.06
C GLY A 32 11.58 -5.38 -11.41
N GLY A 33 11.69 -5.48 -10.09
CA GLY A 33 12.93 -5.12 -9.37
C GLY A 33 13.10 -3.62 -9.03
N THR A 34 12.23 -2.72 -9.49
CA THR A 34 12.36 -1.26 -9.20
C THR A 34 12.00 -0.84 -7.77
N GLY A 35 11.73 -1.80 -6.88
CA GLY A 35 11.46 -1.54 -5.46
C GLY A 35 10.07 -0.98 -5.16
N LYS A 36 9.05 -1.22 -5.99
CA LYS A 36 7.64 -0.84 -5.68
C LYS A 36 7.18 -1.35 -4.30
N SER A 37 7.53 -2.58 -3.94
CA SER A 37 7.24 -3.14 -2.61
C SER A 37 7.92 -2.38 -1.46
N ARG A 38 8.99 -1.61 -1.73
CA ARG A 38 9.62 -0.73 -0.74
C ARG A 38 8.69 0.45 -0.39
N VAL A 39 7.94 0.98 -1.35
CA VAL A 39 6.92 2.01 -1.11
C VAL A 39 5.82 1.47 -0.21
N ILE A 40 5.33 0.26 -0.49
CA ILE A 40 4.33 -0.42 0.34
C ILE A 40 4.83 -0.55 1.78
N LYS A 41 6.05 -1.07 1.98
CA LYS A 41 6.65 -1.20 3.32
C LYS A 41 6.78 0.15 4.04
N ALA A 42 7.18 1.20 3.34
CA ALA A 42 7.30 2.54 3.92
C ALA A 42 5.93 3.09 4.37
N LEU A 43 4.87 2.88 3.58
CA LEU A 43 3.50 3.24 3.95
C LEU A 43 3.02 2.45 5.17
N THR A 44 3.30 1.14 5.22
CA THR A 44 3.01 0.31 6.40
C THR A 44 3.66 0.87 7.65
N SER A 45 4.96 1.19 7.60
CA SER A 45 5.68 1.80 8.73
C SER A 45 5.11 3.17 9.10
N PHE A 46 4.73 4.00 8.13
CA PHE A 46 4.12 5.32 8.37
C PHE A 46 2.79 5.22 9.12
N PHE A 47 1.89 4.34 8.69
CA PHE A 47 0.61 4.14 9.41
C PHE A 47 0.83 3.50 10.78
N ALA A 48 1.78 2.58 10.92
CA ALA A 48 2.12 1.98 12.21
C ALA A 48 2.66 3.01 13.21
N ALA A 49 3.62 3.85 12.80
CA ALA A 49 4.21 4.90 13.64
C ALA A 49 3.17 5.93 14.15
N ARG A 50 2.02 6.02 13.47
CA ARG A 50 0.91 6.91 13.85
C ARG A 50 -0.19 6.20 14.66
N ASN A 51 0.02 4.95 15.07
CA ASN A 51 -1.01 4.09 15.69
C ASN A 51 -2.25 3.92 14.80
N GLN A 52 -2.05 3.95 13.49
CA GLN A 52 -3.10 3.93 12.47
C GLN A 52 -3.01 2.69 11.56
N SER A 53 -2.34 1.62 12.00
CA SER A 53 -2.17 0.38 11.21
C SER A 53 -3.49 -0.17 10.66
N ARG A 54 -4.59 -0.03 11.41
CA ARG A 54 -5.94 -0.48 10.99
C ARG A 54 -6.50 0.29 9.79
N ARG A 55 -5.99 1.49 9.48
CA ARG A 55 -6.38 2.28 8.30
C ARG A 55 -5.77 1.77 7.00
N LEU A 56 -4.81 0.85 7.06
CA LEU A 56 -4.14 0.27 5.90
C LEU A 56 -4.48 -1.21 5.76
N ARG A 57 -5.05 -1.59 4.62
CA ARG A 57 -5.22 -3.00 4.22
C ARG A 57 -4.35 -3.27 3.01
N LEU A 58 -3.56 -4.34 3.07
CA LEU A 58 -2.69 -4.78 1.97
C LEU A 58 -3.24 -6.06 1.38
N ALA A 59 -3.36 -6.09 0.05
CA ALA A 59 -3.83 -7.25 -0.67
C ALA A 59 -3.06 -7.48 -1.97
N ALA A 60 -2.98 -8.74 -2.41
CA ALA A 60 -2.40 -9.12 -3.70
C ALA A 60 -3.17 -10.28 -4.34
N TYR A 61 -2.94 -10.55 -5.62
CA TYR A 61 -3.65 -11.61 -6.36
C TYR A 61 -3.26 -13.03 -5.91
N THR A 62 -1.97 -13.28 -5.67
CA THR A 62 -1.46 -14.61 -5.28
C THR A 62 -1.01 -14.64 -3.82
N GLY A 63 -1.06 -15.82 -3.20
CA GLY A 63 -0.66 -15.99 -1.79
C GLY A 63 0.80 -15.61 -1.51
N VAL A 64 1.72 -15.93 -2.43
CA VAL A 64 3.14 -15.55 -2.30
C VAL A 64 3.31 -14.03 -2.36
N ALA A 65 2.64 -13.35 -3.29
CA ALA A 65 2.70 -11.90 -3.40
C ALA A 65 2.11 -11.21 -2.16
N ALA A 66 0.99 -11.73 -1.64
CA ALA A 66 0.36 -11.24 -0.42
C ALA A 66 1.29 -11.36 0.78
N ARG A 67 1.91 -12.55 0.96
CA ARG A 67 2.90 -12.79 2.01
C ARG A 67 4.09 -11.83 1.92
N ASN A 68 4.59 -11.56 0.71
CA ASN A 68 5.74 -10.66 0.50
C ASN A 68 5.50 -9.21 0.93
N ILE A 69 4.24 -8.77 0.93
CA ILE A 69 3.85 -7.43 1.41
C ILE A 69 3.23 -7.45 2.81
N GLY A 70 3.16 -8.61 3.48
CA GLY A 70 2.51 -8.75 4.79
C GLY A 70 1.00 -8.53 4.75
N GLY A 71 0.35 -8.86 3.63
CA GLY A 71 -1.08 -8.72 3.41
C GLY A 71 -1.80 -10.05 3.21
N THR A 72 -3.05 -9.97 2.79
CA THR A 72 -3.88 -11.13 2.43
C THR A 72 -4.08 -11.21 0.92
N THR A 73 -4.71 -12.28 0.42
CA THR A 73 -5.12 -12.30 -0.99
C THR A 73 -6.31 -11.37 -1.20
N LEU A 74 -6.49 -10.85 -2.42
CA LEU A 74 -7.67 -10.06 -2.78
C LEU A 74 -8.98 -10.81 -2.50
N HIS A 75 -9.01 -12.11 -2.76
CA HIS A 75 -10.14 -12.99 -2.45
C HIS A 75 -10.51 -12.94 -0.97
N THR A 76 -9.52 -13.12 -0.08
CA THR A 76 -9.75 -13.04 1.37
C THR A 76 -10.08 -11.61 1.81
N ALA A 77 -9.47 -10.58 1.22
CA ALA A 77 -9.68 -9.19 1.62
C ALA A 77 -11.09 -8.67 1.29
N LEU A 78 -11.68 -9.15 0.19
CA LEU A 78 -13.00 -8.76 -0.30
C LEU A 78 -14.11 -9.73 0.09
N SER A 79 -13.78 -10.77 0.87
CA SER A 79 -14.73 -11.82 1.25
C SER A 79 -15.45 -12.42 0.03
N PHE A 80 -14.70 -12.69 -1.05
CA PHE A 80 -15.23 -13.54 -2.12
C PHE A 80 -15.33 -14.96 -1.54
N GLU A 81 -16.49 -15.29 -0.94
CA GLU A 81 -16.82 -16.63 -0.49
C GLU A 81 -16.98 -17.58 -1.69
N LYS A 82 -16.81 -18.86 -1.43
CA LYS A 82 -17.15 -19.93 -2.38
C LYS A 82 -18.66 -20.10 -2.46
#